data_AF-A0A7K9MAB6-F1
#
_entry.id   AF-A0A7K9MAB6-F1
#
_cell.length_a   1.000
_cell.length_b   1.000
_cell.length_c   1.000
_cell.angle_alpha   90.00
_cell.angle_beta   90.00
_cell.angle_gamma   90.00
#
_symmetry.space_group_name_H-M   'P 1'
#
loop_
_entity.id
_entity.type
_entity.pdbx_description
1 polymer ?
#
loop_
_entity_poly.entity_id
_entity_poly.type
_entity_poly.pdbx_seq_one_letter_code
_entity_poly.pdbx_strand_id
1 'polypeptide(L)'
;MGSISAANAEFCFDVFKELKVHHANDNIFYSPLSIIAALAMVYLGARGNTQSQMEKCGTSEYIHNSLKDLVSDITMPNATYSLKIADRVYIEKTYPVL
;
A
#
# COMPACT_ATOMS: atom_id res chain seq x y z
N MET A 1 17.30 7.83 0.03
CA MET A 1 16.03 7.07 -0.04
C MET A 1 14.91 8.08 -0.25
N GLY A 2 14.02 7.85 -1.23
CA GLY A 2 12.94 8.79 -1.56
C GLY A 2 11.86 8.86 -0.46
N SER A 3 11.07 9.93 -0.45
CA SER A 3 9.93 10.06 0.47
C SER A 3 8.85 9.02 0.15
N ILE A 4 7.98 8.70 1.13
CA ILE A 4 6.79 7.85 0.91
C ILE A 4 5.91 8.37 -0.23
N SER A 5 5.83 9.69 -0.41
CA SER A 5 5.11 10.31 -1.52
C SER A 5 5.72 9.95 -2.88
N ALA A 6 7.04 9.95 -3.00
CA ALA A 6 7.72 9.58 -4.24
C ALA A 6 7.52 8.09 -4.55
N ALA A 7 7.71 7.22 -3.55
CA ALA A 7 7.48 5.78 -3.70
C ALA A 7 6.02 5.46 -4.07
N ASN A 8 5.05 6.13 -3.44
CA ASN A 8 3.62 5.97 -3.76
C ASN A 8 3.27 6.47 -5.17
N ALA A 9 3.90 7.57 -5.62
CA ALA A 9 3.68 8.09 -6.98
C ALA A 9 4.28 7.16 -8.05
N GLU A 10 5.49 6.63 -7.82
CA GLU A 10 6.14 5.68 -8.73
C GLU A 10 5.30 4.39 -8.84
N PHE A 11 4.93 3.81 -7.70
CA PHE A 11 4.06 2.63 -7.65
C PHE A 11 2.70 2.87 -8.32
N CYS A 12 2.09 4.05 -8.11
CA CYS A 12 0.87 4.46 -8.81
C CYS A 12 1.05 4.40 -10.33
N PHE A 13 2.10 5.02 -10.87
CA PHE A 13 2.28 5.01 -12.32
C PHE A 13 2.56 3.61 -12.87
N ASP A 14 3.28 2.77 -12.15
CA ASP A 14 3.58 1.41 -12.61
C ASP A 14 2.34 0.51 -12.58
N VAL A 15 1.52 0.57 -11.53
CA VAL A 15 0.23 -0.14 -11.49
C VAL A 15 -0.70 0.39 -12.58
N PHE A 16 -0.76 1.70 -12.79
CA PHE A 16 -1.62 2.28 -13.83
C PHE A 16 -1.24 1.81 -15.24
N LYS A 17 0.07 1.77 -15.56
CA LYS A 17 0.57 1.25 -16.84
C LYS A 17 0.14 -0.20 -17.05
N GLU A 18 0.28 -1.04 -16.03
CA GLU A 18 -0.13 -2.44 -16.09
C GLU A 18 -1.65 -2.56 -16.29
N LEU A 19 -2.46 -1.84 -15.51
CA LEU A 19 -3.92 -1.84 -15.67
C LEU A 19 -4.34 -1.40 -17.08
N LYS A 20 -3.67 -0.39 -17.65
CA LYS A 20 -3.92 0.09 -19.02
C LYS A 20 -3.68 -0.98 -20.10
N VAL A 21 -2.74 -1.90 -19.91
CA VAL A 21 -2.48 -3.00 -20.86
C VAL A 21 -3.71 -3.91 -20.96
N HIS A 22 -4.38 -4.18 -19.83
CA HIS A 22 -5.55 -5.06 -19.76
C HIS A 22 -6.88 -4.34 -19.96
N HIS A 23 -6.92 -3.02 -19.73
CA HIS A 23 -8.13 -2.19 -19.70
C HIS A 23 -8.02 -0.93 -20.57
N ALA A 24 -7.56 -1.09 -21.82
CA ALA A 24 -7.19 0.04 -22.68
C ALA A 24 -8.30 1.09 -22.93
N ASN A 25 -9.56 0.66 -22.90
CA ASN A 25 -10.74 1.51 -23.18
C ASN A 25 -11.72 1.63 -22.00
N ASP A 26 -11.36 1.12 -20.83
CA ASP A 26 -12.21 1.20 -19.65
C ASP A 26 -11.81 2.38 -18.76
N ASN A 27 -12.73 2.79 -17.88
CA ASN A 27 -12.40 3.71 -16.82
C ASN A 27 -11.53 3.01 -15.77
N ILE A 28 -10.42 3.64 -15.38
CA ILE A 28 -9.52 3.14 -14.33
C ILE A 28 -9.59 4.09 -13.14
N PHE A 29 -10.04 3.57 -12.00
CA PHE A 29 -10.05 4.27 -10.73
C PHE A 29 -9.63 3.31 -9.61
N TYR A 30 -8.60 3.68 -8.85
CA TYR A 30 -8.07 2.86 -7.77
C TYR A 30 -7.29 3.72 -6.76
N SER A 31 -6.96 3.14 -5.60
CA SER A 31 -6.21 3.81 -4.52
C SER A 31 -4.81 3.19 -4.41
N PRO A 32 -3.76 3.82 -4.97
CA PRO A 32 -2.38 3.35 -4.82
C PRO A 32 -1.96 3.24 -3.34
N LEU A 33 -2.37 4.21 -2.53
CA LEU A 33 -2.04 4.27 -1.11
C LEU A 33 -2.60 3.07 -0.34
N SER A 34 -3.84 2.67 -0.63
CA SER A 34 -4.47 1.49 -0.01
C SER A 34 -3.76 0.19 -0.40
N ILE A 35 -3.35 0.06 -1.66
CA ILE A 35 -2.59 -1.12 -2.12
C ILE A 35 -1.23 -1.20 -1.41
N ILE A 36 -0.50 -0.08 -1.32
CA ILE A 36 0.77 -0.04 -0.59
C ILE A 36 0.57 -0.33 0.89
N ALA A 37 -0.48 0.21 1.52
CA ALA A 37 -0.79 -0.08 2.92
C ALA A 37 -1.04 -1.57 3.15
N ALA A 38 -1.81 -2.23 2.26
CA ALA A 38 -2.02 -3.67 2.30
C ALA A 38 -0.72 -4.47 2.09
N LEU A 39 0.08 -4.10 1.10
CA LEU A 39 1.38 -4.75 0.83
C LEU A 39 2.36 -4.57 1.98
N ALA A 40 2.40 -3.38 2.60
CA ALA A 40 3.19 -3.12 3.79
C ALA A 40 2.73 -4.03 4.94
N MET A 41 1.42 -4.12 5.23
CA MET A 41 0.93 -5.03 6.28
C MET A 41 1.34 -6.49 6.04
N VAL A 42 1.31 -6.96 4.79
CA VAL A 42 1.76 -8.32 4.42
C VAL A 42 3.29 -8.46 4.53
N TYR A 43 4.05 -7.41 4.19
CA TYR A 43 5.51 -7.39 4.25
C TYR A 43 6.05 -7.70 5.66
N LEU A 44 5.37 -7.24 6.72
CA LEU A 44 5.77 -7.51 8.12
C LEU A 44 5.84 -9.02 8.45
N GLY A 45 4.98 -9.82 7.81
CA GLY A 45 4.96 -11.28 7.96
C GLY A 45 5.86 -12.02 6.95
N ALA A 46 6.33 -11.36 5.91
CA ALA A 46 7.14 -11.97 4.85
C ALA A 46 8.58 -12.23 5.32
N ARG A 47 9.20 -13.31 4.86
CA ARG A 47 10.60 -13.65 5.14
C ARG A 47 11.31 -14.16 3.89
N GLY A 48 12.64 -14.12 3.90
CA GLY A 48 13.48 -14.66 2.83
C GLY A 48 13.19 -14.04 1.47
N ASN A 49 13.13 -14.85 0.42
CA ASN A 49 12.93 -14.37 -0.95
C ASN A 49 11.60 -13.61 -1.14
N THR A 50 10.54 -13.99 -0.41
CA THR A 50 9.25 -13.28 -0.44
C THR A 50 9.42 -11.84 0.03
N GLN A 51 10.11 -11.63 1.16
CA GLN A 51 10.40 -10.29 1.69
C GLN A 51 11.23 -9.46 0.69
N SER A 52 12.30 -10.06 0.14
CA SER A 52 13.18 -9.37 -0.81
C SER A 52 12.51 -8.99 -2.13
N GLN A 53 11.52 -9.78 -2.59
CA GLN A 53 10.73 -9.42 -3.78
C GLN A 53 9.79 -8.25 -3.49
N MET A 54 9.14 -8.25 -2.32
CA MET A 54 8.27 -7.15 -1.91
C MET A 54 9.06 -5.84 -1.75
N GLU A 55 10.30 -5.89 -1.28
CA GLU A 55 11.19 -4.72 -1.23
C GLU A 55 11.40 -4.03 -2.58
N LYS A 56 11.48 -4.81 -3.65
CA LYS A 56 11.61 -4.27 -5.01
C LYS A 56 10.33 -3.60 -5.49
N CYS A 57 9.18 -3.96 -4.93
CA CYS A 57 7.90 -3.31 -5.18
C CYS A 57 7.69 -2.06 -4.32
N GLY A 58 8.72 -1.59 -3.62
CA GLY A 58 8.67 -0.37 -2.84
C GLY A 58 8.07 -0.54 -1.45
N THR A 59 8.15 -1.73 -0.83
CA THR A 59 7.84 -1.90 0.61
C THR A 59 9.12 -2.05 1.43
N SER A 60 9.26 -1.35 2.55
CA SER A 60 10.42 -1.53 3.45
C SER A 60 10.03 -1.22 4.89
N GLU A 61 10.87 -1.60 5.86
CA GLU A 61 10.64 -1.27 7.27
C GLU A 61 10.41 0.25 7.50
N TYR A 62 11.12 1.10 6.76
CA TYR A 62 10.97 2.56 6.83
C TYR A 62 9.58 3.06 6.39
N ILE A 63 8.93 2.33 5.49
CA ILE A 63 7.65 2.72 4.91
C ILE A 63 6.51 2.57 5.91
N HIS A 64 6.64 1.71 6.93
CA HIS A 64 5.62 1.54 7.96
C HIS A 64 5.40 2.80 8.81
N ASN A 65 6.48 3.39 9.31
CA ASN A 65 6.39 4.61 10.10
C ASN A 65 5.86 5.76 9.25
N SER A 66 6.38 5.90 8.03
CA SER A 66 5.92 6.92 7.09
C SER A 66 4.45 6.76 6.70
N LEU A 67 3.97 5.53 6.50
CA LEU A 67 2.55 5.21 6.23
C LEU A 67 1.68 5.57 7.42
N LYS A 68 2.10 5.19 8.62
CA LYS A 68 1.37 5.48 9.86
C LYS A 68 1.17 6.99 10.02
N ASP A 69 2.23 7.76 9.85
CA ASP A 69 2.19 9.22 9.97
C ASP A 69 1.28 9.81 8.89
N LEU A 70 1.47 9.42 7.63
CA LEU A 70 0.64 9.86 6.51
C LEU A 70 -0.85 9.54 6.70
N VAL A 71 -1.18 8.31 7.09
CA VAL A 71 -2.57 7.89 7.32
C VAL A 71 -3.17 8.68 8.48
N SER A 72 -2.42 8.94 9.54
CA SER A 72 -2.87 9.74 10.68
C SER A 72 -3.19 11.18 10.25
N ASP A 73 -2.33 11.78 9.43
CA ASP A 73 -2.48 13.15 8.94
C ASP A 73 -3.72 13.31 8.04
N ILE A 74 -3.96 12.35 7.14
CA ILE A 74 -5.08 12.42 6.19
C ILE A 74 -6.41 11.91 6.75
N THR A 75 -6.41 11.20 7.89
CA THR A 75 -7.65 10.71 8.53
C THR A 75 -8.06 11.55 9.74
N MET A 76 -7.59 12.80 9.81
CA MET A 76 -7.84 13.69 10.92
C MET A 76 -9.34 13.92 11.17
N PRO A 77 -9.83 13.88 12.43
CA PRO A 77 -11.26 13.91 12.74
C PRO A 77 -12.00 15.19 12.30
N ASN A 78 -11.29 16.31 12.21
CA ASN A 78 -11.86 17.65 11.92
C ASN A 78 -11.54 18.13 10.49
N ALA A 79 -11.32 17.20 9.57
CA ALA A 79 -11.09 17.53 8.17
C ALA A 79 -12.32 18.18 7.51
N THR A 80 -12.09 19.09 6.57
CA THR A 80 -13.16 19.67 5.71
C THR A 80 -13.62 18.72 4.60
N TYR A 81 -13.04 17.52 4.55
CA TYR A 81 -13.32 16.48 3.57
C TYR A 81 -13.76 15.18 4.26
N SER A 82 -14.46 14.33 3.51
CA SER A 82 -14.78 12.96 3.96
C SER A 82 -13.80 11.98 3.31
N LEU A 83 -12.87 11.46 4.11
CA LEU A 83 -11.97 10.38 3.70
C LEU A 83 -12.15 9.17 4.62
N LYS A 84 -12.40 8.00 4.04
CA LYS A 84 -12.52 6.73 4.76
C LYS A 84 -11.65 5.69 4.06
N ILE A 85 -10.72 5.10 4.82
CA ILE A 85 -9.81 4.07 4.34
C ILE A 85 -10.08 2.81 5.16
N ALA A 86 -10.14 1.66 4.50
CA ALA A 86 -10.42 0.38 5.13
C ALA A 86 -9.50 -0.70 4.55
N ASP A 87 -8.28 -0.79 5.07
CA ASP A 87 -7.32 -1.84 4.73
C ASP A 87 -7.33 -2.92 5.82
N ARG A 88 -7.47 -4.20 5.44
CA ARG A 88 -7.52 -5.31 6.41
C ARG A 88 -6.86 -6.57 5.86
N VAL A 89 -6.13 -7.26 6.72
CA VAL A 89 -5.63 -8.63 6.48
C VAL A 89 -6.52 -9.61 7.24
N TYR A 90 -7.11 -10.56 6.52
CA TYR A 90 -7.86 -11.67 7.11
C TYR A 90 -7.00 -12.93 7.06
N ILE A 91 -6.85 -13.59 8.22
CA ILE A 91 -6.06 -14.80 8.37
C ILE A 91 -7.00 -15.91 8.82
N GLU A 92 -6.81 -17.12 8.27
CA GLU A 92 -7.58 -18.29 8.66
C GLU A 92 -7.32 -18.64 10.14
N LYS A 93 -8.40 -18.92 10.89
CA LYS A 93 -8.38 -19.03 12.35
C LYS A 93 -7.54 -20.19 12.86
N THR A 94 -7.34 -21.22 12.04
CA THR A 94 -6.55 -22.39 12.41
C THR A 94 -5.04 -22.16 12.30
N TYR A 95 -4.60 -21.05 11.68
CA TYR A 95 -3.19 -20.72 11.55
C TYR A 95 -2.74 -19.81 12.71
N PRO A 96 -1.63 -20.12 13.39
CA PRO A 96 -1.06 -19.22 14.39
C PRO A 96 -0.50 -17.97 13.71
N VAL A 97 -0.81 -16.81 14.27
CA VAL A 97 -0.12 -15.55 13.96
C VAL A 97 1.07 -15.45 14.92
N LEU A 98 2.27 -15.51 14.36
CA LEU A 98 3.54 -15.50 15.10
C LEU A 98 4.01 -14.07 15.37
#